data_AF-A0A7C5CHM7-F1
#
_entry.id   AF-A0A7C5CHM7-F1
#
_cell.length_a   1.000
_cell.length_b   1.000
_cell.length_c   1.000
_cell.angle_alpha   90.00
_cell.angle_beta   90.00
_cell.angle_gamma   90.00
#
_symmetry.space_group_name_H-M   'P 1'
#
loop_
_entity.id
_entity.type
_entity.pdbx_description
1 polymer ?
#
loop_
_entity_poly.entity_id
_entity_poly.type
_entity_poly.pdbx_seq_one_letter_code
_entity_poly.pdbx_strand_id
1 'polypeptide(L)'
;MSQVYSIKCPNCGAPLSLIGGGRVQTITCAYCQSVIDLNDNYKVLAKFKNVFIPKSPFKVGMQGKINGVEWTIIGWIVYRDSEDSSDRWSEFLLFSPLYGYAWLVYEDGVISFSRRVRDLDLRKWQRNHSQPLFFRQSHYTLVEEKYYSIIDFVQGELNYIAKQGDKISCWDYNGVKGQSISIEKSNNELEVYYTQKLDAQTVYDNFKVKKSEQNIKKPTIQEEFKDELEDKKPLSYYGIVAIFIALLIAIFSSLSNDKVLSQKVNSSTELLFRITNSAFLTKIELNSINNKTLNSYAIKIYKQNKKIFYIDKDSVYFSKHVLGNSWSKRAKGTDIYLKLDTGQYRMKVEKISTTQNPINITVEQKVIRLLYILPIFILILLFLIYS
;
A
#
# COMPACT_ATOMS: atom_id res chain seq x y z
N MET A 1 38.97 -14.01 26.12
CA MET A 1 39.32 -14.27 24.71
C MET A 1 38.76 -15.63 24.34
N SER A 2 37.67 -15.68 23.58
CA SER A 2 37.09 -16.94 23.09
C SER A 2 38.06 -17.57 22.09
N GLN A 3 38.52 -18.80 22.37
CA GLN A 3 39.32 -19.59 21.43
C GLN A 3 38.53 -19.76 20.12
N VAL A 4 39.08 -19.28 19.01
CA VAL A 4 38.55 -19.54 17.67
C VAL A 4 38.87 -20.99 17.35
N TYR A 5 37.88 -21.88 17.45
CA TYR A 5 37.99 -23.23 16.89
C TYR A 5 38.04 -23.10 15.37
N SER A 6 39.23 -23.24 14.79
CA SER A 6 39.41 -23.31 13.34
C SER A 6 39.12 -24.74 12.90
N ILE A 7 37.94 -24.94 12.33
CA ILE A 7 37.54 -26.22 11.71
C ILE A 7 37.95 -26.15 10.23
N LYS A 8 38.31 -27.28 9.62
CA LYS A 8 38.58 -27.34 8.18
C LYS A 8 37.36 -27.86 7.45
N CYS A 9 37.10 -27.33 6.26
CA CYS A 9 36.09 -27.85 5.36
C CYS A 9 36.47 -29.30 4.98
N PRO A 10 35.60 -30.28 5.21
CA PRO A 10 35.87 -31.69 4.85
C PRO A 10 35.94 -31.90 3.33
N ASN A 11 35.37 -30.98 2.53
CA ASN A 11 35.30 -31.12 1.07
C ASN A 11 36.54 -30.54 0.36
N CYS A 12 37.08 -29.40 0.83
CA CYS A 12 38.21 -28.72 0.16
C CYS A 12 39.40 -28.39 1.07
N GLY A 13 39.32 -28.69 2.37
CA GLY A 13 40.39 -28.44 3.34
C GLY A 13 40.54 -26.98 3.80
N ALA A 14 39.77 -26.04 3.24
CA ALA A 14 39.85 -24.63 3.60
C ALA A 14 39.43 -24.37 5.06
N PRO A 15 40.02 -23.37 5.75
CA PRO A 15 39.63 -23.03 7.12
C PRO A 15 38.21 -22.47 7.16
N LEU A 16 37.50 -22.79 8.24
CA LEU A 16 36.17 -22.31 8.59
C LEU A 16 36.28 -21.51 9.89
N SER A 17 35.86 -20.26 9.85
CA SER A 17 35.80 -19.38 11.02
C SER A 17 34.39 -19.42 11.58
N LEU A 18 34.22 -19.86 12.82
CA LEU A 18 32.95 -19.81 13.54
C LEU A 18 32.87 -18.54 14.39
N ILE A 19 31.88 -17.70 14.12
CA ILE A 19 31.63 -16.41 14.79
C ILE A 19 30.24 -16.33 15.44
N GLY A 20 29.31 -17.21 15.10
CA GLY A 20 27.91 -17.19 15.52
C GLY A 20 27.58 -17.83 16.86
N GLY A 21 28.58 -18.25 17.64
CA GLY A 21 28.39 -18.85 18.97
C GLY A 21 27.81 -20.27 18.95
N GLY A 22 27.44 -20.78 20.13
CA GLY A 22 27.17 -22.21 20.34
C GLY A 22 25.83 -22.77 19.83
N ARG A 23 24.99 -21.97 19.15
CA ARG A 23 23.68 -22.44 18.62
C ARG A 23 23.63 -22.51 17.09
N VAL A 24 24.77 -22.31 16.43
CA VAL A 24 24.91 -22.48 14.99
C VAL A 24 24.87 -23.98 14.67
N GLN A 25 24.04 -24.37 13.71
CA GLN A 25 23.90 -25.76 13.26
C GLN A 25 24.69 -26.01 11.99
N THR A 26 24.78 -25.03 11.09
CA THR A 26 25.48 -25.19 9.82
C THR A 26 26.41 -24.04 9.52
N ILE A 27 27.49 -24.33 8.79
CA ILE A 27 28.35 -23.32 8.16
C ILE A 27 28.54 -23.62 6.68
N THR A 28 28.52 -22.58 5.85
CA THR A 28 28.84 -22.67 4.43
C THR A 28 30.29 -22.28 4.20
N CYS A 29 31.06 -23.15 3.54
CA CYS A 29 32.44 -22.86 3.17
C CYS A 29 32.50 -21.75 2.10
N ALA A 30 33.20 -20.64 2.38
CA ALA A 30 33.36 -19.53 1.44
C ALA A 30 34.12 -19.91 0.14
N TYR A 31 34.92 -20.98 0.18
CA TYR A 31 35.77 -21.39 -0.95
C TYR A 31 35.06 -22.34 -1.91
N CYS A 32 34.41 -23.38 -1.37
CA CYS A 32 33.79 -24.43 -2.19
C CYS A 32 32.26 -24.48 -2.09
N GLN A 33 31.64 -23.55 -1.33
CA GLN A 33 30.18 -23.38 -1.19
C GLN A 33 29.46 -24.65 -0.68
N SER A 34 30.19 -25.50 0.05
CA SER A 34 29.63 -26.67 0.71
C SER A 34 29.03 -26.26 2.05
N VAL A 35 27.79 -26.70 2.30
CA VAL A 35 27.12 -26.54 3.60
C VAL A 35 27.46 -27.73 4.47
N ILE A 36 27.91 -27.43 5.68
CA ILE A 36 28.49 -28.37 6.61
C ILE A 36 27.67 -28.36 7.88
N ASP A 37 27.27 -29.54 8.35
CA ASP A 37 26.59 -29.73 9.62
C ASP A 37 27.60 -29.73 10.77
N LEU A 38 27.48 -28.78 11.70
CA LEU A 38 28.38 -28.67 12.86
C LEU A 38 28.07 -29.70 13.95
N ASN A 39 26.87 -30.30 13.95
CA ASN A 39 26.42 -31.25 14.96
C ASN A 39 26.54 -32.71 14.52
N ASP A 40 26.59 -32.98 13.22
CA ASP A 40 26.77 -34.32 12.65
C ASP A 40 28.18 -34.48 12.05
N ASN A 41 29.22 -34.50 12.90
CA ASN A 41 30.61 -34.78 12.52
C ASN A 41 31.15 -33.96 11.33
N TYR A 42 30.72 -32.70 11.17
CA TYR A 42 31.12 -31.87 10.03
C TYR A 42 30.72 -32.48 8.68
N LYS A 43 29.61 -33.21 8.61
CA LYS A 43 29.13 -33.81 7.36
C LYS A 43 28.75 -32.73 6.34
N VAL A 44 29.12 -32.97 5.08
CA VAL A 44 28.66 -32.13 3.96
C VAL A 44 27.22 -32.48 3.63
N LEU A 45 26.32 -31.52 3.79
CA LEU A 45 24.89 -31.69 3.54
C LEU A 45 24.52 -31.39 2.10
N ALA A 46 25.08 -30.32 1.54
CA ALA A 46 24.75 -29.83 0.22
C ALA A 46 25.90 -29.00 -0.35
N LYS A 47 25.82 -28.70 -1.64
CA LYS A 47 26.71 -27.78 -2.33
C LYS A 47 25.88 -26.86 -3.20
N PHE A 48 25.85 -25.57 -2.85
CA PHE A 48 25.24 -24.56 -3.71
C PHE A 48 26.24 -24.28 -4.83
N LYS A 49 26.00 -24.76 -6.04
CA LYS A 49 26.87 -24.55 -7.21
C LYS A 49 25.99 -24.04 -8.37
N ASN A 50 26.47 -23.04 -9.11
CA ASN A 50 25.74 -22.40 -10.22
C ASN A 50 24.42 -21.72 -9.81
N VAL A 51 24.36 -21.16 -8.60
CA VAL A 51 23.19 -20.44 -8.11
C VAL A 51 23.35 -18.95 -8.40
N PHE A 52 22.27 -18.29 -8.79
CA PHE A 52 22.23 -16.83 -8.90
C PHE A 52 22.38 -16.21 -7.50
N ILE A 53 23.42 -15.39 -7.32
CA ILE A 53 23.65 -14.66 -6.08
C ILE A 53 23.29 -13.19 -6.35
N PRO A 54 22.22 -12.65 -5.74
CA PRO A 54 21.87 -11.25 -5.92
C PRO A 54 22.99 -10.36 -5.39
N LYS A 55 23.16 -9.18 -6.00
CA LYS A 55 24.07 -8.17 -5.46
C LYS A 55 23.49 -7.66 -4.14
N SER A 56 24.29 -7.70 -3.08
CA SER A 56 23.92 -7.11 -1.80
C SER A 56 25.03 -6.17 -1.28
N PRO A 57 24.67 -5.02 -0.67
CA PRO A 57 25.60 -4.18 0.07
C PRO A 57 26.20 -4.89 1.29
N PHE A 58 25.51 -5.89 1.83
CA PHE A 58 25.90 -6.61 3.04
C PHE A 58 26.59 -7.93 2.72
N LYS A 59 27.58 -8.30 3.54
CA LYS A 59 28.38 -9.51 3.39
C LYS A 59 28.58 -10.17 4.75
N VAL A 60 28.69 -11.50 4.76
CA VAL A 60 29.07 -12.26 5.95
C VAL A 60 30.42 -11.76 6.49
N GLY A 61 30.49 -11.58 7.81
CA GLY A 61 31.63 -11.02 8.53
C GLY A 61 31.56 -9.50 8.75
N MET A 62 30.63 -8.78 8.10
CA MET A 62 30.43 -7.36 8.38
C MET A 62 29.91 -7.13 9.80
N GLN A 63 30.37 -6.05 10.42
CA GLN A 63 29.98 -5.63 11.77
C GLN A 63 29.39 -4.24 11.73
N GLY A 64 28.35 -4.02 12.53
CA GLY A 64 27.68 -2.73 12.62
C GLY A 64 26.79 -2.61 13.85
N LYS A 65 26.29 -1.40 14.07
CA LYS A 65 25.39 -1.10 15.20
C LYS A 65 23.95 -0.96 14.71
N ILE A 66 23.02 -1.57 15.46
CA ILE A 66 21.58 -1.39 15.28
C ILE A 66 20.99 -1.17 16.68
N ASN A 67 20.25 -0.08 16.87
CA ASN A 67 19.64 0.30 18.15
C ASN A 67 20.66 0.29 19.32
N GLY A 68 21.88 0.78 19.06
CA GLY A 68 22.97 0.84 20.05
C GLY A 68 23.68 -0.50 20.34
N VAL A 69 23.23 -1.60 19.75
CA VAL A 69 23.82 -2.94 19.94
C VAL A 69 24.74 -3.28 18.78
N GLU A 70 25.90 -3.85 19.09
CA GLU A 70 26.85 -4.39 18.10
C GLU A 70 26.39 -5.77 17.60
N TRP A 71 26.34 -5.89 16.28
CA TRP A 71 25.94 -7.08 15.55
C TRP A 71 27.02 -7.46 14.53
N THR A 72 27.25 -8.76 14.37
CA THR A 72 28.03 -9.33 13.27
C THR A 72 27.09 -10.10 12.35
N ILE A 73 27.18 -9.87 11.04
CA ILE A 73 26.49 -10.70 10.04
C ILE A 73 27.22 -12.03 9.97
N ILE A 74 26.56 -13.11 10.37
CA ILE A 74 27.14 -14.45 10.40
C ILE A 74 26.62 -15.33 9.27
N GLY A 75 25.41 -15.06 8.76
CA GLY A 75 24.77 -15.83 7.70
C GLY A 75 24.02 -14.95 6.73
N TRP A 76 23.76 -15.47 5.54
CA TRP A 76 23.00 -14.83 4.48
C TRP A 76 22.15 -15.87 3.76
N ILE A 77 20.86 -15.58 3.64
CA ILE A 77 19.89 -16.37 2.90
C ILE A 77 19.27 -15.48 1.84
N VAL A 78 19.04 -16.04 0.66
CA VAL A 78 18.23 -15.42 -0.39
C VAL A 78 16.99 -16.24 -0.57
N TYR A 79 15.86 -15.58 -0.42
CA TYR A 79 14.55 -16.15 -0.70
C TYR A 79 14.05 -15.62 -2.03
N ARG A 80 13.14 -16.38 -2.62
CA ARG A 80 12.27 -15.93 -3.69
C ARG A 80 10.83 -16.27 -3.38
N ASP A 81 9.92 -15.51 -3.97
CA ASP A 81 8.52 -15.89 -3.95
C ASP A 81 8.29 -17.17 -4.81
N SER A 82 7.30 -17.96 -4.41
CA SER A 82 6.97 -19.20 -5.10
C SER A 82 6.16 -19.00 -6.38
N GLU A 83 5.38 -17.91 -6.47
CA GLU A 83 4.54 -17.54 -7.60
C GLU A 83 5.26 -16.56 -8.53
N ASP A 84 6.02 -15.61 -7.98
CA ASP A 84 6.90 -14.72 -8.74
C ASP A 84 8.38 -15.01 -8.49
N SER A 85 8.97 -15.80 -9.39
CA SER A 85 10.41 -16.11 -9.32
C SER A 85 11.33 -14.90 -9.54
N SER A 86 10.82 -13.74 -9.95
CA SER A 86 11.60 -12.51 -10.08
C SER A 86 11.69 -11.75 -8.76
N ASP A 87 10.70 -11.92 -7.89
CA ASP A 87 10.68 -11.35 -6.55
C ASP A 87 11.63 -12.11 -5.61
N ARG A 88 12.63 -11.39 -5.10
CA ARG A 88 13.71 -11.92 -4.27
C ARG A 88 14.12 -10.92 -3.22
N TRP A 89 14.32 -11.41 -2.01
CA TRP A 89 14.88 -10.64 -0.92
C TRP A 89 16.01 -11.40 -0.24
N SER A 90 16.84 -10.64 0.47
CA SER A 90 17.97 -11.16 1.23
C SER A 90 17.72 -11.01 2.72
N GLU A 91 18.02 -12.05 3.48
CA GLU A 91 18.01 -12.01 4.94
C GLU A 91 19.38 -12.36 5.48
N PHE A 92 19.89 -11.50 6.35
CA PHE A 92 21.20 -11.68 6.98
C PHE A 92 21.02 -12.04 8.45
N LEU A 93 21.55 -13.19 8.86
CA LEU A 93 21.55 -13.60 10.25
C LEU A 93 22.58 -12.76 11.01
N LEU A 94 22.10 -12.03 12.01
CA LEU A 94 22.90 -11.22 12.91
C LEU A 94 23.14 -11.96 14.22
N PHE A 95 24.36 -11.83 14.74
CA PHE A 95 24.73 -12.33 16.06
C PHE A 95 25.36 -11.25 16.93
N SER A 96 24.94 -11.23 18.19
CA SER A 96 25.52 -10.45 19.26
C SER A 96 25.69 -11.36 20.49
N PRO A 97 26.89 -11.46 21.09
CA PRO A 97 27.12 -12.32 22.26
C PRO A 97 26.18 -12.04 23.43
N LEU A 98 25.76 -10.78 23.60
CA LEU A 98 24.88 -10.34 24.70
C LEU A 98 23.38 -10.38 24.31
N TYR A 99 23.06 -10.13 23.05
CA TYR A 99 21.66 -9.96 22.61
C TYR A 99 21.12 -11.11 21.76
N GLY A 100 21.93 -12.14 21.51
CA GLY A 100 21.55 -13.35 20.79
C GLY A 100 21.50 -13.15 19.27
N TYR A 101 20.42 -13.63 18.65
CA TYR A 101 20.24 -13.58 17.19
C TYR A 101 19.12 -12.62 16.79
N ALA A 102 19.29 -12.03 15.62
CA ALA A 102 18.31 -11.21 14.91
C ALA A 102 18.52 -11.36 13.40
N TRP A 103 17.61 -10.81 12.60
CA TRP A 103 17.73 -10.82 11.14
C TRP A 103 17.74 -9.38 10.62
N LEU A 104 18.60 -9.12 9.64
CA LEU A 104 18.54 -7.92 8.81
C LEU A 104 17.91 -8.32 7.47
N VAL A 105 16.69 -7.87 7.25
CA VAL A 105 15.95 -8.12 6.00
C VAL A 105 16.29 -6.98 5.03
N TYR A 106 16.65 -7.33 3.81
CA TYR A 106 17.04 -6.42 2.76
C TYR A 106 16.30 -6.75 1.47
N GLU A 107 15.50 -5.80 1.02
CA GLU A 107 14.68 -5.93 -0.17
C GLU A 107 14.73 -4.62 -0.94
N ASP A 108 15.43 -4.65 -2.08
CA ASP A 108 15.60 -3.51 -2.98
C ASP A 108 15.96 -2.17 -2.31
N GLY A 109 16.79 -2.19 -1.27
CA GLY A 109 17.20 -0.96 -0.57
C GLY A 109 16.34 -0.60 0.65
N VAL A 110 15.20 -1.27 0.85
CA VAL A 110 14.51 -1.24 2.13
C VAL A 110 15.23 -2.17 3.10
N ILE A 111 15.51 -1.68 4.30
CA ILE A 111 16.19 -2.43 5.36
C ILE A 111 15.27 -2.52 6.57
N SER A 112 15.08 -3.73 7.07
CA SER A 112 14.28 -3.98 8.27
C SER A 112 15.03 -4.87 9.25
N PHE A 113 14.79 -4.66 10.53
CA PHE A 113 15.35 -5.48 11.62
C PHE A 113 14.27 -6.37 12.20
N SER A 114 14.47 -7.67 12.10
CA SER A 114 13.53 -8.69 12.50
C SER A 114 14.06 -9.51 13.68
N ARG A 115 13.19 -9.84 14.62
CA ARG A 115 13.49 -10.71 15.75
C ARG A 115 12.37 -11.69 16.00
N ARG A 116 12.73 -12.93 16.31
CA ARG A 116 11.77 -13.94 16.76
C ARG A 116 11.14 -13.54 18.10
N VAL A 117 9.82 -13.59 18.17
CA VAL A 117 9.00 -13.34 19.36
C VAL A 117 8.25 -14.61 19.78
N ARG A 118 7.89 -14.71 21.06
CA ARG A 118 7.19 -15.88 21.63
C ARG A 118 5.96 -15.51 22.45
N ASP A 119 5.72 -14.22 22.62
CA ASP A 119 4.64 -13.61 23.40
C ASP A 119 3.37 -13.37 22.57
N LEU A 120 3.34 -13.75 21.29
CA LEU A 120 2.13 -13.73 20.48
C LEU A 120 1.27 -14.97 20.76
N ASP A 121 0.00 -14.77 21.14
CA ASP A 121 -0.93 -15.87 21.41
C ASP A 121 -1.48 -16.50 20.13
N LEU A 122 -0.74 -17.48 19.60
CA LEU A 122 -1.11 -18.22 18.39
C LEU A 122 -2.40 -19.04 18.52
N ARG A 123 -2.95 -19.26 19.73
CA ARG A 123 -4.24 -19.97 19.89
C ARG A 123 -5.41 -19.16 19.35
N LYS A 124 -5.28 -17.83 19.36
CA LYS A 124 -6.27 -16.90 18.80
C LYS A 124 -6.09 -16.68 17.30
N TRP A 125 -4.95 -17.12 16.75
CA TRP A 125 -4.64 -16.99 15.35
C TRP A 125 -5.27 -18.13 14.54
N GLN A 126 -6.01 -17.79 13.49
CA GLN A 126 -6.65 -18.75 12.59
C GLN A 126 -6.09 -18.59 11.17
N ARG A 127 -5.70 -19.71 10.54
CA ARG A 127 -4.93 -19.74 9.28
C ARG A 127 -5.65 -19.18 8.05
N ASN A 128 -6.98 -19.17 8.04
CA ASN A 128 -7.81 -18.88 6.87
C ASN A 128 -8.62 -17.59 7.00
N HIS A 129 -8.30 -16.72 7.97
CA HIS A 129 -9.07 -15.50 8.18
C HIS A 129 -8.17 -14.27 8.09
N SER A 130 -8.60 -13.27 7.30
CA SER A 130 -7.99 -11.94 7.18
C SER A 130 -8.18 -11.06 8.43
N GLN A 131 -8.24 -11.67 9.62
CA GLN A 131 -8.49 -10.94 10.85
C GLN A 131 -7.24 -10.17 11.30
N PRO A 132 -7.42 -8.96 11.85
CA PRO A 132 -6.32 -8.21 12.41
C PRO A 132 -5.73 -8.93 13.63
N LEU A 133 -4.41 -8.92 13.73
CA LEU A 133 -3.67 -9.38 14.90
C LEU A 133 -3.50 -8.24 15.89
N PHE A 134 -3.63 -8.55 17.18
CA PHE A 134 -3.33 -7.62 18.26
C PHE A 134 -2.09 -8.08 19.01
N PHE A 135 -1.05 -7.24 19.07
CA PHE A 135 0.21 -7.55 19.70
C PHE A 135 0.83 -6.29 20.31
N ARG A 136 1.24 -6.36 21.58
CA ARG A 136 1.90 -5.25 22.31
C ARG A 136 1.21 -3.89 22.18
N GLN A 137 -0.11 -3.86 22.34
CA GLN A 137 -0.96 -2.65 22.23
C GLN A 137 -1.07 -2.03 20.82
N SER A 138 -0.53 -2.70 19.80
CA SER A 138 -0.72 -2.36 18.38
C SER A 138 -1.67 -3.35 17.71
N HIS A 139 -2.22 -2.94 16.56
CA HIS A 139 -2.97 -3.81 15.65
C HIS A 139 -2.20 -3.96 14.34
N TYR A 140 -2.31 -5.13 13.72
CA TYR A 140 -1.62 -5.48 12.50
C TYR A 140 -2.64 -6.09 11.53
N THR A 141 -2.64 -5.63 10.29
CA THR A 141 -3.54 -6.11 9.24
C THR A 141 -2.79 -7.03 8.29
N LEU A 142 -3.40 -8.16 7.95
CA LEU A 142 -2.85 -9.09 6.97
C LEU A 142 -2.63 -8.35 5.63
N VAL A 143 -1.44 -8.46 5.07
CA VAL A 143 -1.05 -7.78 3.83
C VAL A 143 -1.67 -8.50 2.63
N GLU A 144 -1.38 -9.80 2.53
CA GLU A 144 -1.82 -10.68 1.44
C GLU A 144 -2.22 -12.05 2.00
N GLU A 145 -2.86 -12.86 1.17
CA GLU A 145 -3.10 -14.26 1.52
C GLU A 145 -1.77 -15.01 1.69
N LYS A 146 -1.85 -16.20 2.30
CA LYS A 146 -0.70 -17.06 2.53
C LYS A 146 0.11 -17.25 1.23
N TYR A 147 1.37 -16.85 1.24
CA TYR A 147 2.32 -17.14 0.17
C TYR A 147 3.39 -18.14 0.66
N TYR A 148 4.32 -18.49 -0.23
CA TYR A 148 5.44 -19.34 0.13
C TYR A 148 6.76 -18.75 -0.33
N SER A 149 7.70 -18.63 0.60
CA SER A 149 9.09 -18.32 0.29
C SER A 149 9.86 -19.61 0.01
N ILE A 150 10.79 -19.54 -0.95
CA ILE A 150 11.67 -20.65 -1.33
C ILE A 150 13.12 -20.21 -1.17
N ILE A 151 13.93 -21.02 -0.49
CA ILE A 151 15.36 -20.75 -0.32
C ILE A 151 16.11 -21.01 -1.64
N ASP A 152 16.64 -19.95 -2.24
CA ASP A 152 17.45 -20.02 -3.47
C ASP A 152 18.94 -20.20 -3.13
N PHE A 153 19.45 -19.47 -2.12
CA PHE A 153 20.87 -19.44 -1.79
C PHE A 153 21.12 -19.30 -0.27
N VAL A 154 22.21 -19.90 0.21
CA VAL A 154 22.65 -19.82 1.61
C VAL A 154 24.16 -19.64 1.66
N GLN A 155 24.63 -18.76 2.55
CA GLN A 155 26.03 -18.54 2.86
C GLN A 155 26.24 -18.26 4.35
N GLY A 156 27.42 -18.60 4.88
CA GLY A 156 27.79 -18.36 6.26
C GLY A 156 27.16 -19.36 7.23
N GLU A 157 27.00 -18.92 8.47
CA GLU A 157 26.50 -19.66 9.62
C GLU A 157 25.00 -19.47 9.82
N LEU A 158 24.28 -20.57 10.07
CA LEU A 158 22.85 -20.55 10.38
C LEU A 158 22.55 -21.36 11.65
N ASN A 159 21.52 -20.95 12.38
CA ASN A 159 21.01 -21.62 13.58
C ASN A 159 20.03 -22.78 13.28
N TYR A 160 19.85 -23.12 12.00
CA TYR A 160 19.08 -24.26 11.52
C TYR A 160 19.73 -24.80 10.23
N ILE A 161 19.34 -26.01 9.83
CA ILE A 161 19.80 -26.61 8.57
C ILE A 161 18.91 -26.14 7.42
N ALA A 162 19.41 -25.22 6.61
CA ALA A 162 18.75 -24.73 5.40
C ALA A 162 19.15 -25.53 4.16
N LYS A 163 18.18 -25.88 3.31
CA LYS A 163 18.43 -26.55 2.02
C LYS A 163 17.87 -25.72 0.86
N GLN A 164 18.51 -25.84 -0.30
CA GLN A 164 18.00 -25.23 -1.51
C GLN A 164 16.61 -25.82 -1.84
N GLY A 165 15.65 -24.96 -2.16
CA GLY A 165 14.29 -25.37 -2.47
C GLY A 165 13.40 -25.62 -1.25
N ASP A 166 13.93 -25.46 -0.02
CA ASP A 166 13.10 -25.48 1.18
C ASP A 166 12.01 -24.42 1.07
N LYS A 167 10.78 -24.83 1.36
CA LYS A 167 9.57 -24.03 1.18
C LYS A 167 8.98 -23.67 2.54
N ILE A 168 8.86 -22.39 2.82
CA ILE A 168 8.32 -21.85 4.06
C ILE A 168 6.97 -21.21 3.75
N SER A 169 5.95 -21.48 4.56
CA SER A 169 4.67 -20.79 4.45
C SER A 169 4.73 -19.49 5.24
N CYS A 170 4.36 -18.37 4.63
CA CYS A 170 4.44 -17.07 5.26
C CYS A 170 3.06 -16.41 5.35
N TRP A 171 2.83 -15.68 6.45
CA TRP A 171 1.70 -14.79 6.65
C TRP A 171 2.21 -13.48 7.22
N ASP A 172 2.20 -12.42 6.41
CA ASP A 172 2.72 -11.12 6.80
C ASP A 172 1.60 -10.16 7.18
N TYR A 173 1.80 -9.46 8.30
CA TYR A 173 0.89 -8.47 8.82
C TYR A 173 1.60 -7.13 8.98
N ASN A 174 1.06 -6.09 8.36
CA ASN A 174 1.57 -4.73 8.48
C ASN A 174 0.92 -4.01 9.66
N GLY A 175 1.76 -3.33 10.44
CA GLY A 175 1.36 -2.47 11.55
C GLY A 175 1.66 -1.00 11.26
N VAL A 176 1.57 -0.19 12.32
CA VAL A 176 1.89 1.25 12.26
C VAL A 176 3.40 1.49 12.26
N LYS A 177 3.84 2.65 11.77
CA LYS A 177 5.24 3.13 11.85
C LYS A 177 6.31 2.11 11.37
N GLY A 178 6.03 1.41 10.27
CA GLY A 178 6.97 0.45 9.67
C GLY A 178 7.17 -0.84 10.48
N GLN A 179 6.24 -1.14 11.40
CA GLN A 179 6.22 -2.42 12.12
C GLN A 179 5.52 -3.48 11.27
N SER A 180 5.99 -4.72 11.35
CA SER A 180 5.27 -5.87 10.81
C SER A 180 5.46 -7.11 11.68
N ILE A 181 4.53 -8.05 11.54
CA ILE A 181 4.62 -9.38 12.13
C ILE A 181 4.58 -10.37 10.98
N SER A 182 5.59 -11.23 10.90
CA SER A 182 5.56 -12.39 10.02
C SER A 182 5.32 -13.65 10.84
N ILE A 183 4.37 -14.47 10.42
CA ILE A 183 4.20 -15.82 10.94
C ILE A 183 4.70 -16.77 9.87
N GLU A 184 5.69 -17.57 10.21
CA GLU A 184 6.33 -18.50 9.30
C GLU A 184 6.08 -19.93 9.77
N LYS A 185 5.78 -20.81 8.82
CA LYS A 185 5.68 -22.25 9.07
C LYS A 185 6.67 -22.99 8.21
N SER A 186 7.63 -23.63 8.87
CA SER A 186 8.55 -24.59 8.25
C SER A 186 8.35 -25.96 8.89
N ASN A 187 8.19 -27.00 8.06
CA ASN A 187 7.84 -28.35 8.50
C ASN A 187 6.62 -28.36 9.46
N ASN A 188 6.86 -28.62 10.74
CA ASN A 188 5.83 -28.66 11.79
C ASN A 188 6.01 -27.59 12.87
N GLU A 189 6.91 -26.64 12.67
CA GLU A 189 7.16 -25.53 13.59
C GLU A 189 6.55 -24.24 13.04
N LEU A 190 5.98 -23.45 13.96
CA LEU A 190 5.50 -22.11 13.70
C LEU A 190 6.41 -21.14 14.41
N GLU A 191 6.97 -20.21 13.66
CA GLU A 191 7.77 -19.12 14.18
C GLU A 191 7.06 -17.79 13.93
N VAL A 192 7.29 -16.84 14.85
CA VAL A 192 6.72 -15.51 14.75
C VAL A 192 7.87 -14.52 14.83
N TYR A 193 7.93 -13.64 13.85
CA TYR A 193 8.92 -12.60 13.74
C TYR A 193 8.24 -11.24 13.89
N TYR A 194 8.80 -10.41 14.76
CA TYR A 194 8.47 -9.00 14.84
C TYR A 194 9.56 -8.21 14.13
N THR A 195 9.14 -7.38 13.18
CA THR A 195 10.02 -6.65 12.28
C THR A 195 9.77 -5.16 12.39
N GLN A 196 10.85 -4.38 12.35
CA GLN A 196 10.81 -2.92 12.36
C GLN A 196 11.65 -2.41 11.18
N LYS A 197 11.04 -1.62 10.29
CA LYS A 197 11.75 -0.89 9.24
C LYS A 197 12.76 0.06 9.86
N LEU A 198 13.98 0.08 9.31
CA LEU A 198 15.08 0.94 9.74
C LEU A 198 15.35 2.05 8.70
N ASP A 199 15.98 3.12 9.14
CA ASP A 199 16.57 4.09 8.22
C ASP A 199 17.79 3.47 7.49
N ALA A 200 17.70 3.37 6.17
CA ALA A 200 18.68 2.67 5.36
C ALA A 200 20.07 3.34 5.43
N GLN A 201 20.12 4.68 5.43
CA GLN A 201 21.39 5.40 5.47
C GLN A 201 22.13 5.16 6.80
N THR A 202 21.41 5.24 7.91
CA THR A 202 21.95 4.95 9.24
C THR A 202 22.52 3.53 9.31
N VAL A 203 21.83 2.54 8.73
CA VAL A 203 22.36 1.17 8.68
C VAL A 203 23.60 1.08 7.80
N TYR A 204 23.58 1.67 6.60
CA TYR A 204 24.75 1.66 5.72
C TYR A 204 25.98 2.30 6.38
N ASP A 205 25.80 3.41 7.08
CA ASP A 205 26.89 4.10 7.77
C ASP A 205 27.41 3.24 8.94
N ASN A 206 26.51 2.66 9.73
CA ASN A 206 26.87 1.80 10.87
C ASN A 206 27.60 0.52 10.45
N PHE A 207 27.27 -0.05 9.29
CA PHE A 207 27.95 -1.22 8.71
C PHE A 207 29.09 -0.85 7.75
N LYS A 208 29.41 0.45 7.61
CA LYS A 208 30.49 0.97 6.76
C LYS A 208 30.36 0.56 5.29
N VAL A 209 29.13 0.47 4.78
CA VAL A 209 28.84 0.14 3.38
C VAL A 209 29.27 1.30 2.49
N LYS A 210 30.06 1.02 1.45
CA LYS A 210 30.52 2.04 0.50
C LYS A 210 29.36 2.62 -0.27
N LYS A 211 29.34 3.94 -0.51
CA LYS A 211 28.29 4.61 -1.30
C LYS A 211 28.02 3.97 -2.68
N SER A 212 29.04 3.43 -3.33
CA SER A 212 28.90 2.72 -4.62
C SER A 212 28.15 1.39 -4.53
N GLU A 213 28.05 0.80 -3.34
CA GLU A 213 27.35 -0.47 -3.06
C GLU A 213 25.96 -0.22 -2.47
N GLN A 214 25.63 1.02 -2.06
CA GLN A 214 24.34 1.37 -1.48
C GLN A 214 23.26 1.40 -2.56
N ASN A 215 22.19 0.64 -2.36
CA ASN A 215 20.95 0.79 -3.13
C ASN A 215 19.94 1.51 -2.22
N ILE A 216 19.65 2.78 -2.51
CA ILE A 216 18.64 3.54 -1.79
C ILE A 216 17.46 3.65 -2.74
N LYS A 217 16.42 2.84 -2.55
CA LYS A 217 15.14 3.06 -3.22
C LYS A 217 14.69 4.47 -2.83
N LYS A 218 14.48 5.36 -3.82
CA LYS A 218 13.79 6.63 -3.56
C LYS A 218 12.42 6.28 -2.97
N PRO A 219 11.99 6.91 -1.87
CA PRO A 219 10.72 6.59 -1.25
C PRO A 219 9.59 6.70 -2.28
N THR A 220 8.61 5.81 -2.19
CA THR A 220 7.41 5.87 -3.03
C THR A 220 6.58 7.06 -2.54
N ILE A 221 5.83 7.71 -3.44
CA ILE A 221 4.99 8.90 -3.16
C ILE A 221 4.19 8.75 -1.84
N GLN A 222 3.71 7.53 -1.55
CA GLN A 222 2.89 7.22 -0.38
C GLN A 222 3.65 7.21 0.97
N GLU A 223 4.96 6.95 0.96
CA GLU A 223 5.84 7.03 2.14
C GLU A 223 6.36 8.46 2.37
N GLU A 224 6.58 9.24 1.30
CA GLU A 224 6.90 10.68 1.40
C GLU A 224 5.82 11.45 2.18
N PHE A 225 4.55 11.13 1.97
CA PHE A 225 3.43 11.79 2.68
C PHE A 225 3.38 11.51 4.19
N LYS A 226 3.97 10.41 4.68
CA LYS A 226 3.90 10.04 6.11
C LYS A 226 5.01 10.69 6.93
N ASP A 227 6.22 10.77 6.39
CA ASP A 227 7.37 11.35 7.08
C ASP A 227 7.44 12.88 6.95
N GLU A 228 6.83 13.49 5.90
CA GLU A 228 6.78 14.96 5.76
C GLU A 228 5.89 15.67 6.80
N LEU A 229 5.03 14.96 7.53
CA LEU A 229 4.18 15.57 8.56
C LEU A 229 4.90 15.82 9.89
N GLU A 230 6.01 15.13 10.17
CA GLU A 230 6.69 15.25 11.47
C GLU A 230 7.91 16.18 11.47
N ASP A 231 8.52 16.55 10.32
CA ASP A 231 9.87 17.16 10.38
C ASP A 231 10.30 18.25 9.38
N LYS A 232 9.40 18.99 8.70
CA LYS A 232 9.85 20.19 7.94
C LYS A 232 9.00 21.46 8.06
N LYS A 233 9.76 22.56 8.04
CA LYS A 233 9.42 23.99 8.07
C LYS A 233 8.20 24.34 7.20
N PRO A 234 7.41 25.38 7.57
CA PRO A 234 6.20 25.73 6.84
C PRO A 234 6.48 25.88 5.35
N LEU A 235 5.56 25.33 4.55
CA LEU A 235 5.53 25.43 3.09
C LEU A 235 5.94 26.86 2.70
N SER A 236 6.94 27.01 1.82
CA SER A 236 7.42 28.35 1.44
C SER A 236 6.23 29.20 0.98
N TYR A 237 6.19 30.46 1.41
CA TYR A 237 5.09 31.39 1.12
C TYR A 237 4.68 31.35 -0.37
N TYR A 238 5.66 31.21 -1.27
CA TYR A 238 5.46 31.06 -2.72
C TYR A 238 4.71 29.77 -3.13
N GLY A 239 4.92 28.65 -2.45
CA GLY A 239 4.19 27.40 -2.68
C GLY A 239 2.71 27.51 -2.29
N ILE A 240 2.43 28.19 -1.18
CA ILE A 240 1.06 28.44 -0.72
C ILE A 240 0.34 29.38 -1.68
N VAL A 241 1.01 30.45 -2.12
CA VAL A 241 0.47 31.39 -3.12
C VAL A 241 0.19 30.69 -4.45
N ALA A 242 1.06 29.78 -4.91
CA ALA A 242 0.84 29.03 -6.14
C ALA A 242 -0.39 28.12 -6.05
N ILE A 243 -0.58 27.41 -4.93
CA ILE A 243 -1.77 26.58 -4.68
C ILE A 243 -3.02 27.45 -4.59
N PHE A 244 -2.95 28.60 -3.92
CA PHE A 244 -4.05 29.56 -3.83
C PHE A 244 -4.48 30.09 -5.21
N ILE A 245 -3.52 30.44 -6.08
CA ILE A 245 -3.78 30.86 -7.46
C ILE A 245 -4.42 29.72 -8.26
N ALA A 246 -3.92 28.49 -8.13
CA ALA A 246 -4.50 27.33 -8.81
C ALA A 246 -5.95 27.07 -8.37
N LEU A 247 -6.26 27.22 -7.07
CA LEU A 247 -7.62 27.11 -6.56
C LEU A 247 -8.52 28.27 -7.00
N LEU A 248 -7.99 29.50 -7.07
CA LEU A 248 -8.72 30.63 -7.67
C LEU A 248 -9.04 30.36 -9.13
N ILE A 249 -8.11 29.84 -9.92
CA ILE A 249 -8.34 29.46 -11.32
C ILE A 249 -9.39 28.34 -11.41
N ALA A 250 -9.39 27.37 -10.50
CA ALA A 250 -10.41 26.33 -10.42
C ALA A 250 -11.80 26.90 -10.07
N ILE A 251 -11.87 27.89 -9.18
CA ILE A 251 -13.12 28.59 -8.83
C ILE A 251 -13.61 29.44 -10.02
N PHE A 252 -12.72 30.19 -10.68
CA PHE A 252 -13.06 30.99 -11.86
C PHE A 252 -13.48 30.14 -13.06
N SER A 253 -12.88 28.97 -13.26
CA SER A 253 -13.32 28.01 -14.28
C SER A 253 -14.65 27.33 -13.93
N SER A 254 -15.04 27.29 -12.66
CA SER A 254 -16.38 26.84 -12.26
C SER A 254 -17.49 27.88 -12.51
N LEU A 255 -17.12 29.15 -12.81
CA LEU A 255 -18.07 30.20 -13.21
C LEU A 255 -18.43 30.12 -14.70
N SER A 256 -17.66 29.40 -15.52
CA SER A 256 -17.95 29.16 -16.94
C SER A 256 -18.59 27.77 -17.14
N ASN A 257 -19.75 27.54 -16.52
CA ASN A 257 -20.54 26.36 -16.83
C ASN A 257 -21.12 26.48 -18.25
N ASP A 258 -20.82 25.51 -19.10
CA ASP A 258 -21.41 25.43 -20.42
C ASP A 258 -22.83 24.87 -20.28
N LYS A 259 -23.84 25.70 -20.52
CA LYS A 259 -25.24 25.28 -20.56
C LYS A 259 -25.49 24.49 -21.85
N VAL A 260 -25.65 23.17 -21.71
CA VAL A 260 -25.83 22.25 -22.84
C VAL A 260 -27.31 22.14 -23.22
N LEU A 261 -28.20 22.24 -22.24
CA LEU A 261 -29.65 22.15 -22.44
C LEU A 261 -30.36 23.06 -21.44
N SER A 262 -31.40 23.76 -21.89
CA SER A 262 -32.34 24.42 -20.99
C SER A 262 -33.72 24.41 -21.60
N GLN A 263 -34.65 23.74 -20.95
CA GLN A 263 -35.99 23.59 -21.49
C GLN A 263 -37.05 23.58 -20.41
N LYS A 264 -38.16 24.23 -20.71
CA LYS A 264 -39.37 24.19 -19.92
C LYS A 264 -40.29 23.12 -20.50
N VAL A 265 -40.62 22.13 -19.68
CA VAL A 265 -41.35 20.92 -20.09
C VAL A 265 -42.67 20.84 -19.33
N ASN A 266 -43.78 20.63 -20.05
CA ASN A 266 -45.11 20.47 -19.45
C ASN A 266 -45.77 19.10 -19.76
N SER A 267 -45.15 18.28 -20.59
CA SER A 267 -45.66 16.97 -21.00
C SER A 267 -44.50 15.98 -21.11
N SER A 268 -44.83 14.70 -21.21
CA SER A 268 -43.81 13.67 -21.43
C SER A 268 -43.10 13.94 -22.76
N THR A 269 -41.78 14.13 -22.73
CA THR A 269 -40.98 14.51 -23.89
C THR A 269 -39.59 13.87 -23.84
N GLU A 270 -38.92 13.82 -24.98
CA GLU A 270 -37.55 13.35 -25.12
C GLU A 270 -36.63 14.48 -25.54
N LEU A 271 -35.60 14.74 -24.73
CA LEU A 271 -34.60 15.78 -24.93
C LEU A 271 -33.25 15.14 -25.26
N LEU A 272 -32.55 15.73 -26.23
CA LEU A 272 -31.20 15.31 -26.61
C LEU A 272 -30.18 16.31 -26.09
N PHE A 273 -29.08 15.81 -25.55
CA PHE A 273 -27.96 16.65 -25.13
C PHE A 273 -26.62 15.93 -25.37
N ARG A 274 -25.58 16.70 -25.65
CA ARG A 274 -24.24 16.19 -25.94
C ARG A 274 -23.26 16.59 -24.86
N ILE A 275 -22.53 15.61 -24.32
CA ILE A 275 -21.41 15.86 -23.44
C ILE A 275 -20.12 15.87 -24.26
N THR A 276 -19.42 17.00 -24.23
CA THR A 276 -18.16 17.18 -24.98
C THR A 276 -16.93 17.00 -24.08
N ASN A 277 -17.10 17.02 -22.76
CA ASN A 277 -16.02 16.89 -21.80
C ASN A 277 -16.41 15.94 -20.65
N SER A 278 -15.67 14.84 -20.49
CA SER A 278 -15.84 13.86 -19.41
C SER A 278 -14.93 14.09 -18.21
N ALA A 279 -14.00 15.05 -18.25
CA ALA A 279 -13.08 15.35 -17.16
C ALA A 279 -13.78 15.97 -15.93
N PHE A 280 -14.95 16.56 -16.11
CA PHE A 280 -15.73 17.23 -15.06
C PHE A 280 -17.10 16.56 -14.81
N LEU A 281 -17.88 17.08 -13.86
CA LEU A 281 -19.24 16.61 -13.61
C LEU A 281 -20.24 17.30 -14.55
N THR A 282 -21.35 16.62 -14.79
CA THR A 282 -22.55 17.18 -15.42
C THR A 282 -23.58 17.45 -14.32
N LYS A 283 -24.10 18.68 -14.25
CA LYS A 283 -25.20 19.07 -13.37
C LYS A 283 -26.50 19.04 -14.15
N ILE A 284 -27.52 18.38 -13.60
CA ILE A 284 -28.89 18.41 -14.08
C ILE A 284 -29.73 19.06 -12.99
N GLU A 285 -30.21 20.25 -13.27
CA GLU A 285 -31.02 21.05 -12.36
C GLU A 285 -32.48 20.95 -12.76
N LEU A 286 -33.31 20.57 -11.80
CA LEU A 286 -34.76 20.44 -11.93
C LEU A 286 -35.42 21.50 -11.07
N ASN A 287 -36.18 22.41 -11.66
CA ASN A 287 -36.85 23.49 -10.94
C ASN A 287 -38.33 23.54 -11.27
N SER A 288 -39.16 23.72 -10.25
CA SER A 288 -40.61 23.79 -10.37
C SER A 288 -41.17 24.88 -9.45
N ILE A 289 -42.44 25.24 -9.68
CA ILE A 289 -43.14 26.25 -8.88
C ILE A 289 -43.43 25.74 -7.46
N ASN A 290 -43.69 24.44 -7.31
CA ASN A 290 -44.00 23.80 -6.03
C ASN A 290 -43.62 22.31 -6.01
N ASN A 291 -43.50 21.75 -4.82
CA ASN A 291 -43.18 20.34 -4.60
C ASN A 291 -44.12 19.36 -5.32
N LYS A 292 -45.43 19.64 -5.39
CA LYS A 292 -46.40 18.79 -6.10
C LYS A 292 -46.05 18.68 -7.59
N THR A 293 -45.60 19.78 -8.18
CA THR A 293 -45.15 19.83 -9.56
C THR A 293 -43.86 19.03 -9.73
N LEU A 294 -42.85 19.23 -8.88
CA LEU A 294 -41.61 18.44 -8.93
C LEU A 294 -41.87 16.93 -8.84
N ASN A 295 -42.74 16.51 -7.90
CA ASN A 295 -43.08 15.11 -7.66
C ASN A 295 -43.84 14.45 -8.82
N SER A 296 -44.39 15.25 -9.74
CA SER A 296 -45.15 14.74 -10.88
C SER A 296 -44.28 14.39 -12.09
N TYR A 297 -42.95 14.53 -12.00
CA TYR A 297 -42.03 14.19 -13.08
C TYR A 297 -41.03 13.11 -12.67
N ALA A 298 -40.79 12.18 -13.60
CA ALA A 298 -39.67 11.25 -13.60
C ALA A 298 -38.72 11.56 -14.73
N ILE A 299 -37.44 11.29 -14.53
CA ILE A 299 -36.40 11.51 -15.53
C ILE A 299 -35.63 10.23 -15.73
N LYS A 300 -35.45 9.84 -17.00
CA LYS A 300 -34.64 8.69 -17.42
C LYS A 300 -33.58 9.18 -18.39
N ILE A 301 -32.34 8.78 -18.21
CA ILE A 301 -31.26 9.11 -19.15
C ILE A 301 -30.73 7.83 -19.79
N TYR A 302 -30.54 7.88 -21.10
CA TYR A 302 -30.05 6.79 -21.92
C TYR A 302 -28.79 7.19 -22.69
N LYS A 303 -27.88 6.23 -22.84
CA LYS A 303 -26.75 6.27 -23.77
C LYS A 303 -26.78 5.00 -24.60
N GLN A 304 -26.78 5.11 -25.94
CA GLN A 304 -26.84 3.95 -26.86
C GLN A 304 -27.95 2.94 -26.47
N ASN A 305 -29.17 3.44 -26.20
CA ASN A 305 -30.34 2.67 -25.73
C ASN A 305 -30.21 1.97 -24.35
N LYS A 306 -29.08 2.07 -23.66
CA LYS A 306 -28.93 1.61 -22.27
C LYS A 306 -29.34 2.72 -21.30
N LYS A 307 -30.25 2.41 -20.37
CA LYS A 307 -30.64 3.31 -19.27
C LYS A 307 -29.49 3.42 -18.26
N ILE A 308 -28.98 4.63 -18.06
CA ILE A 308 -27.86 4.88 -17.13
C ILE A 308 -28.30 5.51 -15.82
N PHE A 309 -29.41 6.26 -15.84
CA PHE A 309 -29.91 6.98 -14.69
C PHE A 309 -31.44 7.06 -14.73
N TYR A 310 -32.04 7.00 -13.54
CA TYR A 310 -33.44 7.26 -13.33
C TYR A 310 -33.66 7.95 -11.99
N ILE A 311 -34.61 8.89 -11.97
CA ILE A 311 -35.03 9.56 -10.75
C ILE A 311 -36.51 9.92 -10.82
N ASP A 312 -37.24 9.66 -9.74
CA ASP A 312 -38.58 10.17 -9.46
C ASP A 312 -38.64 10.67 -8.00
N LYS A 313 -39.82 10.90 -7.42
CA LYS A 313 -39.92 11.32 -6.02
C LYS A 313 -39.40 10.28 -5.02
N ASP A 314 -39.63 9.00 -5.29
CA ASP A 314 -39.54 7.91 -4.32
C ASP A 314 -38.23 7.11 -4.46
N SER A 315 -37.59 7.20 -5.62
CA SER A 315 -36.44 6.37 -5.97
C SER A 315 -35.45 7.08 -6.91
N VAL A 316 -34.17 6.87 -6.63
CA VAL A 316 -33.06 7.14 -7.54
C VAL A 316 -32.44 5.81 -7.94
N TYR A 317 -32.23 5.58 -9.24
CA TYR A 317 -31.47 4.45 -9.75
C TYR A 317 -30.25 4.94 -10.53
N PHE A 318 -29.07 4.55 -10.05
CA PHE A 318 -27.80 4.77 -10.73
C PHE A 318 -26.95 3.49 -10.61
N SER A 319 -26.45 3.00 -11.74
CA SER A 319 -25.53 1.83 -11.78
C SER A 319 -25.97 0.61 -10.94
N LYS A 320 -27.25 0.20 -11.03
CA LYS A 320 -27.87 -0.97 -10.35
C LYS A 320 -28.21 -0.82 -8.87
N HIS A 321 -28.02 0.35 -8.25
CA HIS A 321 -28.40 0.58 -6.85
C HIS A 321 -29.60 1.55 -6.75
N VAL A 322 -30.51 1.28 -5.81
CA VAL A 322 -31.65 2.15 -5.46
C VAL A 322 -31.30 2.92 -4.19
N LEU A 323 -31.22 4.25 -4.26
CA LEU A 323 -30.69 5.09 -3.17
C LEU A 323 -31.77 5.75 -2.28
N GLY A 324 -33.00 5.21 -2.27
CA GLY A 324 -34.11 5.73 -1.47
C GLY A 324 -34.71 7.03 -2.02
N ASN A 325 -35.30 7.84 -1.14
CA ASN A 325 -36.04 9.07 -1.48
C ASN A 325 -35.14 10.13 -2.15
N SER A 326 -35.57 10.66 -3.28
CA SER A 326 -34.78 11.57 -4.11
C SER A 326 -34.63 13.00 -3.58
N TRP A 327 -35.73 13.59 -3.10
CA TRP A 327 -35.72 14.95 -2.53
C TRP A 327 -36.72 15.08 -1.38
N SER A 328 -36.55 16.14 -0.59
CA SER A 328 -37.39 16.42 0.58
C SER A 328 -38.85 16.70 0.18
N LYS A 329 -39.79 16.47 1.11
CA LYS A 329 -41.23 16.70 0.87
C LYS A 329 -41.57 18.16 0.51
N ARG A 330 -40.69 19.13 0.80
CA ARG A 330 -40.90 20.56 0.53
C ARG A 330 -40.05 21.11 -0.62
N ALA A 331 -39.22 20.27 -1.25
CA ALA A 331 -38.32 20.70 -2.32
C ALA A 331 -39.11 21.24 -3.52
N LYS A 332 -38.71 22.40 -4.03
CA LYS A 332 -39.22 22.97 -5.29
C LYS A 332 -38.28 22.71 -6.46
N GLY A 333 -37.06 22.27 -6.17
CA GLY A 333 -36.10 21.83 -7.15
C GLY A 333 -35.07 20.87 -6.57
N THR A 334 -34.25 20.29 -7.44
CA THR A 334 -33.14 19.41 -7.06
C THR A 334 -32.01 19.50 -8.07
N ASP A 335 -30.79 19.42 -7.57
CA ASP A 335 -29.57 19.35 -8.36
C ASP A 335 -29.04 17.92 -8.37
N ILE A 336 -28.76 17.40 -9.56
CA ILE A 336 -28.25 16.05 -9.75
C ILE A 336 -26.88 16.17 -10.41
N TYR A 337 -25.87 15.54 -9.82
CA TYR A 337 -24.49 15.56 -10.34
C TYR A 337 -24.11 14.17 -10.82
N LEU A 338 -23.80 14.04 -12.12
CA LEU A 338 -23.44 12.79 -12.75
C LEU A 338 -22.06 12.90 -13.42
N LYS A 339 -21.26 11.83 -13.31
CA LYS A 339 -20.07 11.65 -14.14
C LYS A 339 -20.48 10.93 -15.43
N LEU A 340 -20.61 11.70 -16.51
CA LEU A 340 -20.99 11.19 -17.82
C LEU A 340 -19.78 11.20 -18.75
N ASP A 341 -19.59 10.10 -19.48
CA ASP A 341 -18.59 10.04 -20.55
C ASP A 341 -18.99 10.96 -21.72
N THR A 342 -18.05 11.27 -22.60
CA THR A 342 -18.36 12.01 -23.83
C THR A 342 -19.33 11.23 -24.72
N GLY A 343 -20.18 11.96 -25.44
CA GLY A 343 -21.15 11.39 -26.38
C GLY A 343 -22.53 12.03 -26.34
N GLN A 344 -23.45 11.44 -27.10
CA GLN A 344 -24.85 11.84 -27.19
C GLN A 344 -25.70 11.09 -26.16
N TYR A 345 -26.59 11.83 -25.49
CA TYR A 345 -27.50 11.30 -24.49
C TYR A 345 -28.94 11.67 -24.82
N ARG A 346 -29.83 10.76 -24.45
CA ARG A 346 -31.28 10.95 -24.57
C ARG A 346 -31.89 10.97 -23.17
N MET A 347 -32.50 12.10 -22.81
CA MET A 347 -33.23 12.28 -21.58
C MET A 347 -34.73 12.19 -21.86
N LYS A 348 -35.39 11.19 -21.29
CA LYS A 348 -36.83 11.04 -21.32
C LYS A 348 -37.42 11.62 -20.04
N VAL A 349 -38.23 12.65 -20.18
CA VAL A 349 -38.99 13.28 -19.10
C VAL A 349 -40.38 12.70 -19.15
N GLU A 350 -40.80 12.01 -18.09
CA GLU A 350 -42.11 11.36 -17.99
C GLU A 350 -42.95 12.07 -16.93
N LYS A 351 -44.17 12.45 -17.31
CA LYS A 351 -45.11 13.07 -16.39
C LYS A 351 -45.98 11.98 -15.76
N ILE A 352 -45.87 11.83 -14.44
CA ILE A 352 -46.51 10.77 -13.63
C ILE A 352 -47.91 11.18 -13.17
N SER A 353 -48.17 12.49 -13.01
CA SER A 353 -49.44 13.00 -12.46
C SER A 353 -50.05 14.11 -13.33
N THR A 354 -51.34 14.40 -13.12
CA THR A 354 -52.19 15.29 -13.92
C THR A 354 -51.98 16.79 -13.66
N THR A 355 -50.92 17.18 -12.95
CA THR A 355 -50.63 18.60 -12.68
C THR A 355 -50.44 19.37 -13.99
N GLN A 356 -50.91 20.62 -14.13
CA GLN A 356 -50.74 21.39 -15.39
C GLN A 356 -49.44 22.22 -15.42
N ASN A 357 -48.64 22.16 -14.35
CA ASN A 357 -47.49 23.03 -14.18
C ASN A 357 -46.23 22.44 -14.84
N PRO A 358 -45.44 23.27 -15.54
CA PRO A 358 -44.20 22.85 -16.16
C PRO A 358 -43.05 22.73 -15.15
N ILE A 359 -42.05 21.94 -15.51
CA ILE A 359 -40.74 21.87 -14.86
C ILE A 359 -39.68 22.49 -15.78
N ASN A 360 -38.75 23.24 -15.21
CA ASN A 360 -37.57 23.72 -15.89
C ASN A 360 -36.44 22.71 -15.67
N ILE A 361 -35.83 22.27 -16.77
CA ILE A 361 -34.71 21.35 -16.75
C ILE A 361 -33.52 22.04 -17.39
N THR A 362 -32.42 22.09 -16.66
CA THR A 362 -31.16 22.65 -17.15
C THR A 362 -30.07 21.60 -17.02
N VAL A 363 -29.29 21.41 -18.08
CA VAL A 363 -28.10 20.54 -18.08
C VAL A 363 -26.87 21.40 -18.33
N GLU A 364 -25.95 21.34 -17.39
CA GLU A 364 -24.67 22.05 -17.43
C GLU A 364 -23.53 21.03 -17.40
N GLN A 365 -22.51 21.25 -18.21
CA GLN A 365 -21.27 20.48 -18.15
C GLN A 365 -20.13 21.34 -17.61
N LYS A 366 -19.00 20.70 -17.31
CA LYS A 366 -17.83 21.34 -16.68
C LYS A 366 -18.09 21.84 -15.25
N VAL A 367 -19.05 21.22 -14.56
CA VAL A 367 -19.42 21.65 -13.21
C VAL A 367 -18.43 21.11 -12.19
N ILE A 368 -17.93 22.02 -11.35
CA ILE A 368 -17.08 21.72 -10.20
C ILE A 368 -17.89 21.99 -8.94
N ARG A 369 -17.91 21.06 -7.98
CA ARG A 369 -18.64 21.26 -6.72
C ARG A 369 -17.78 22.07 -5.75
N LEU A 370 -18.19 23.32 -5.53
CA LEU A 370 -17.53 24.23 -4.57
C LEU A 370 -17.48 23.66 -3.15
N LEU A 371 -18.39 22.75 -2.76
CA LEU A 371 -18.37 22.12 -1.44
C LEU A 371 -17.04 21.42 -1.12
N TYR A 372 -16.32 20.93 -2.13
CA TYR A 372 -15.01 20.27 -1.93
C TYR A 372 -13.83 21.24 -1.98
N ILE A 373 -14.01 22.40 -2.61
CA ILE A 373 -12.92 23.36 -2.86
C ILE A 373 -12.92 24.47 -1.82
N LEU A 374 -14.10 24.95 -1.44
CA LEU A 374 -14.29 26.10 -0.57
C LEU A 374 -13.70 25.90 0.85
N PRO A 375 -13.81 24.72 1.49
CA PRO A 375 -13.17 24.50 2.79
C PRO A 375 -11.64 24.55 2.71
N ILE A 376 -11.05 23.95 1.65
CA ILE A 376 -9.61 23.95 1.41
C ILE A 376 -9.13 25.37 1.11
N PHE A 377 -9.89 26.10 0.29
CA PHE A 377 -9.62 27.49 -0.05
C PHE A 377 -9.66 28.41 1.18
N ILE A 378 -10.67 28.26 2.05
CA ILE A 378 -10.79 29.01 3.31
C ILE A 378 -9.64 28.67 4.25
N LEU A 379 -9.27 27.39 4.39
CA LEU A 379 -8.13 26.98 5.22
C LEU A 379 -6.82 27.62 4.75
N ILE A 380 -6.59 27.65 3.43
CA ILE A 380 -5.40 28.28 2.84
C ILE A 380 -5.44 29.80 3.00
N LEU A 381 -6.61 30.42 2.82
CA LEU A 381 -6.78 31.86 3.00
C LEU A 381 -6.54 32.28 4.46
N LEU A 382 -7.07 31.52 5.42
CA LEU A 382 -6.78 31.73 6.85
C LEU A 382 -5.28 31.56 7.10
N PHE A 383 -4.65 30.52 6.57
CA PHE A 383 -3.22 30.32 6.71
C PHE A 383 -2.40 31.50 6.14
N LEU A 384 -2.78 32.06 4.99
CA LEU A 384 -2.14 33.23 4.38
C LEU A 384 -2.36 34.54 5.15
N ILE A 385 -3.47 34.68 5.88
CA ILE A 385 -3.77 35.86 6.69
C ILE A 385 -3.04 35.81 8.04
N TYR A 386 -2.85 34.60 8.59
CA TYR A 386 -2.29 34.38 9.93
C TYR A 386 -0.81 33.96 9.95
N SER A 387 -0.19 33.75 8.78
CA SER A 387 1.26 33.53 8.61
C SER A 387 1.94 34.79 8.11
#